data_AF-A0A1Q4YQV3-F1
#
_entry.id   AF-A0A1Q4YQV3-F1
#
_cell.length_a   1.000
_cell.length_b   1.000
_cell.length_c   1.000
_cell.angle_alpha   90.00
_cell.angle_beta   90.00
_cell.angle_gamma   90.00
#
_symmetry.space_group_name_H-M   'P 1'
#
loop_
_entity.id
_entity.type
_entity.pdbx_description
1 polymer ?
#
loop_
_entity_poly.entity_id
_entity_poly.type
_entity_poly.pdbx_seq_one_letter_code
_entity_poly.pdbx_strand_id
1 'polypeptide(L)'
;MSVLRNSSYVVPPVPPASAGVAWLRAGVARFSEGADHVRRRASVERVLARVDPASVRRAGEPVAVLAEALGLPRSVAPDVGVVASCYQPHLPVTAEADAAVARLVAACGGAWDEETANLIGVLVQAGAATRAMIAGQEPPVPVTRRVAPDGSVVEVDLRDAWFGAGRHACPGQAHAVALVEGSRAFHRLHDDFLVLPNAWDFASAAAFARAGFTAVGTTSLGVAVAHGLPDAAGVARAETVALARLLVRLPVPVTVDVEAGFGDARGLAAELWELGVAGVNVEDGRGAGLADPAEQAAIIRAVKETAPGLFVNARVDTHWLSVDRASTLRRAQTYVDAGADGIFVPGLDQEPEITAIVAAVPVPLNTLPSLPTDTLRDLGVRRVSTGSLPFRAALAEAVRTATAVRSGGPTPTDLPTYPETQSLAAP
;
A
#
# COMPACT_ATOMS: atom_id res chain seq x y z
N MET A 1 -29.43 7.16 -15.34
CA MET A 1 -28.82 7.12 -16.70
C MET A 1 -29.29 8.21 -17.67
N SER A 2 -30.60 8.53 -17.74
CA SER A 2 -31.14 9.54 -18.66
C SER A 2 -30.48 10.93 -18.53
N VAL A 3 -30.26 11.40 -17.31
CA VAL A 3 -29.58 12.69 -17.03
C VAL A 3 -28.11 12.70 -17.50
N LEU A 4 -27.36 11.61 -17.31
CA LEU A 4 -25.94 11.54 -17.70
C LEU A 4 -25.70 11.52 -19.21
N ARG A 5 -26.70 11.09 -19.97
CA ARG A 5 -26.65 10.98 -21.44
C ARG A 5 -27.32 12.16 -22.14
N ASN A 6 -28.06 12.99 -21.42
CA ASN A 6 -28.76 14.14 -21.98
C ASN A 6 -27.80 15.34 -22.09
N SER A 7 -27.61 15.86 -23.30
CA SER A 7 -26.75 17.02 -23.59
C SER A 7 -27.29 18.34 -23.03
N SER A 8 -28.58 18.41 -22.68
CA SER A 8 -29.18 19.58 -22.05
C SER A 8 -28.78 19.76 -20.58
N TYR A 9 -28.16 18.73 -19.98
CA TYR A 9 -27.66 18.77 -18.61
C TYR A 9 -26.14 18.95 -18.63
N VAL A 10 -25.67 20.13 -18.21
CA VAL A 10 -24.25 20.49 -18.28
C VAL A 10 -23.53 20.26 -16.95
N VAL A 11 -22.21 20.23 -16.96
CA VAL A 11 -21.42 20.27 -15.72
C VAL A 11 -21.52 21.66 -15.08
N PRO A 12 -21.49 21.77 -13.74
CA PRO A 12 -21.50 23.07 -13.07
C PRO A 12 -20.37 23.97 -13.57
N PRO A 13 -20.67 25.21 -14.01
CA PRO A 13 -19.65 26.12 -14.52
C PRO A 13 -18.70 26.54 -13.40
N VAL A 14 -17.43 26.71 -13.74
CA VAL A 14 -16.39 27.19 -12.83
C VAL A 14 -15.87 28.54 -13.34
N PRO A 15 -15.82 29.60 -12.51
CA PRO A 15 -15.28 30.89 -12.92
C PRO A 15 -13.79 30.79 -13.26
N PRO A 16 -13.27 31.62 -14.18
CA PRO A 16 -11.83 31.72 -14.41
C PRO A 16 -11.12 32.24 -13.16
N ALA A 17 -9.91 31.72 -12.92
CA ALA A 17 -9.03 32.15 -11.85
C ALA A 17 -7.57 31.97 -12.27
N SER A 18 -6.66 32.72 -11.64
CA SER A 18 -5.23 32.72 -11.98
C SER A 18 -4.37 31.84 -11.06
N ALA A 19 -4.87 31.45 -9.89
CA ALA A 19 -4.16 30.58 -8.95
C ALA A 19 -5.11 29.72 -8.10
N GLY A 20 -4.52 28.78 -7.36
CA GLY A 20 -5.21 27.95 -6.37
C GLY A 20 -6.15 26.89 -6.96
N VAL A 21 -7.00 26.33 -6.11
CA VAL A 21 -7.98 25.29 -6.48
C VAL A 21 -8.98 25.83 -7.50
N ALA A 22 -9.33 27.13 -7.42
CA ALA A 22 -10.19 27.77 -8.41
C ALA A 22 -9.57 27.73 -9.82
N TRP A 23 -8.28 28.05 -9.96
CA TRP A 23 -7.56 27.94 -11.24
C TRP A 23 -7.53 26.50 -11.73
N LEU A 24 -7.21 25.54 -10.85
CA LEU A 24 -7.17 24.13 -11.21
C LEU A 24 -8.53 23.66 -11.75
N ARG A 25 -9.62 23.97 -11.04
CA ARG A 25 -10.99 23.64 -11.48
C ARG A 25 -11.32 24.30 -12.83
N ALA A 26 -10.90 25.55 -13.03
CA ALA A 26 -11.15 26.28 -14.26
C ALA A 26 -10.37 25.74 -15.47
N GLY A 27 -9.23 25.06 -15.25
CA GLY A 27 -8.33 24.54 -16.29
C GLY A 27 -8.54 23.08 -16.71
N VAL A 28 -9.37 22.31 -16.01
CA VAL A 28 -9.54 20.85 -16.25
C VAL A 28 -10.72 20.51 -17.15
N ALA A 29 -10.64 19.35 -17.81
CA ALA A 29 -11.73 18.82 -18.65
C ALA A 29 -13.03 18.53 -17.86
N ARG A 30 -12.92 18.13 -16.59
CA ARG A 30 -14.03 17.69 -15.73
C ARG A 30 -15.15 18.72 -15.57
N PHE A 31 -14.79 20.01 -15.57
CA PHE A 31 -15.72 21.12 -15.33
C PHE A 31 -15.88 22.01 -16.56
N SER A 32 -15.73 21.43 -17.76
CA SER A 32 -15.84 22.15 -19.04
C SER A 32 -16.80 21.43 -19.99
N GLU A 33 -17.30 22.19 -20.97
CA GLU A 33 -18.19 21.72 -22.04
C GLU A 33 -17.65 22.18 -23.41
N GLY A 34 -18.23 21.64 -24.49
CA GLY A 34 -17.99 22.13 -25.85
C GLY A 34 -16.50 22.07 -26.26
N ALA A 35 -16.02 23.13 -26.92
CA ALA A 35 -14.67 23.18 -27.47
C ALA A 35 -13.58 23.13 -26.38
N ASP A 36 -13.81 23.73 -25.21
CA ASP A 36 -12.88 23.68 -24.09
C ASP A 36 -12.75 22.26 -23.54
N HIS A 37 -13.86 21.55 -23.41
CA HIS A 37 -13.85 20.14 -23.01
C HIS A 37 -13.03 19.29 -23.97
N VAL A 38 -13.27 19.44 -25.28
CA VAL A 38 -12.54 18.67 -26.30
C VAL A 38 -11.04 18.91 -26.22
N ARG A 39 -10.61 20.19 -26.12
CA ARG A 39 -9.20 20.56 -26.04
C ARG A 39 -8.54 20.03 -24.75
N ARG A 40 -9.17 20.23 -23.59
CA ARG A 40 -8.65 19.78 -22.28
C ARG A 40 -8.63 18.27 -22.17
N ARG A 41 -9.66 17.59 -22.70
CA ARG A 41 -9.71 16.13 -22.76
C ARG A 41 -8.57 15.57 -23.60
N ALA A 42 -8.28 16.16 -24.75
CA ALA A 42 -7.14 15.75 -25.56
C ALA A 42 -5.80 15.92 -24.81
N SER A 43 -5.69 16.93 -23.94
CA SER A 43 -4.55 17.08 -23.02
C SER A 43 -4.46 15.92 -22.02
N VAL A 44 -5.58 15.59 -21.36
CA VAL A 44 -5.65 14.44 -20.42
C VAL A 44 -5.29 13.12 -21.09
N GLU A 45 -5.79 12.88 -22.31
CA GLU A 45 -5.50 11.65 -23.07
C GLU A 45 -4.01 11.57 -23.44
N ARG A 46 -3.37 12.69 -23.81
CA ARG A 46 -1.91 12.74 -24.02
C ARG A 46 -1.12 12.44 -22.75
N VAL A 47 -1.53 12.97 -21.60
CA VAL A 47 -0.89 12.69 -20.30
C VAL A 47 -0.97 11.19 -19.98
N LEU A 48 -2.15 10.60 -20.10
CA LEU A 48 -2.36 9.17 -19.80
C LEU A 48 -1.65 8.25 -20.80
N ALA A 49 -1.54 8.64 -22.07
CA ALA A 49 -0.82 7.87 -23.08
C ALA A 49 0.70 7.75 -22.81
N ARG A 50 1.26 8.58 -21.93
CA ARG A 50 2.66 8.45 -21.47
C ARG A 50 2.87 7.30 -20.48
N VAL A 51 1.79 6.76 -19.92
CA VAL A 51 1.82 5.73 -18.88
C VAL A 51 1.19 4.45 -19.43
N ASP A 52 1.99 3.39 -19.53
CA ASP A 52 1.46 2.06 -19.77
C ASP A 52 0.69 1.59 -18.52
N PRO A 53 -0.60 1.22 -18.61
CA PRO A 53 -1.33 0.64 -17.48
C PRO A 53 -0.58 -0.51 -16.80
N ALA A 54 0.17 -1.34 -17.53
CA ALA A 54 0.94 -2.42 -16.92
C ALA A 54 2.03 -1.92 -15.96
N SER A 55 2.64 -0.75 -16.23
CA SER A 55 3.73 -0.21 -15.39
C SER A 55 3.25 0.34 -14.05
N VAL A 56 1.94 0.60 -13.91
CA VAL A 56 1.32 1.05 -12.66
C VAL A 56 0.63 -0.09 -11.89
N ARG A 57 0.67 -1.33 -12.41
CA ARG A 57 0.17 -2.52 -11.73
C ARG A 57 1.15 -3.02 -10.67
N ARG A 58 1.37 -2.19 -9.64
CA ARG A 58 2.25 -2.51 -8.49
C ARG A 58 1.68 -1.98 -7.18
N ALA A 59 2.24 -2.43 -6.07
CA ALA A 59 1.81 -2.04 -4.74
C ALA A 59 2.10 -0.56 -4.43
N GLY A 60 1.36 -0.03 -3.45
CA GLY A 60 1.50 1.34 -2.96
C GLY A 60 0.26 2.22 -3.12
N GLU A 61 0.38 3.45 -2.64
CA GLU A 61 -0.64 4.49 -2.76
C GLU A 61 -0.86 4.84 -4.25
N PRO A 62 -2.11 4.78 -4.78
CA PRO A 62 -2.37 4.88 -6.22
C PRO A 62 -1.91 6.18 -6.87
N VAL A 63 -2.06 7.31 -6.20
CA VAL A 63 -1.61 8.61 -6.70
C VAL A 63 -0.08 8.65 -6.70
N ALA A 64 0.58 8.13 -5.66
CA ALA A 64 2.04 8.06 -5.63
C ALA A 64 2.59 7.19 -6.78
N VAL A 65 1.95 6.04 -7.04
CA VAL A 65 2.34 5.14 -8.15
C VAL A 65 2.15 5.81 -9.51
N LEU A 66 1.02 6.50 -9.72
CA LEU A 66 0.72 7.22 -10.96
C LEU A 66 1.63 8.44 -11.16
N ALA A 67 1.90 9.19 -10.10
CA ALA A 67 2.81 10.34 -10.13
C ALA A 67 4.21 9.92 -10.57
N GLU A 68 4.75 8.85 -9.98
CA GLU A 68 6.06 8.32 -10.38
C GLU A 68 6.09 7.88 -11.85
N ALA A 69 5.04 7.21 -12.33
CA ALA A 69 4.94 6.83 -13.73
C ALA A 69 4.84 8.04 -14.69
N LEU A 70 4.37 9.19 -14.20
CA LEU A 70 4.34 10.45 -14.94
C LEU A 70 5.63 11.27 -14.80
N GLY A 71 6.63 10.76 -14.07
CA GLY A 71 7.92 11.43 -13.83
C GLY A 71 7.89 12.45 -12.69
N LEU A 72 6.88 12.39 -11.81
CA LEU A 72 6.74 13.24 -10.63
C LEU A 72 7.18 12.48 -9.36
N PRO A 73 7.65 13.17 -8.31
CA PRO A 73 8.01 12.51 -7.07
C PRO A 73 6.77 11.92 -6.38
N ARG A 74 6.91 10.75 -5.74
CA ARG A 74 5.82 10.10 -4.98
C ARG A 74 5.24 10.99 -3.87
N SER A 75 6.07 11.88 -3.32
CA SER A 75 5.73 12.83 -2.26
C SER A 75 4.71 13.90 -2.65
N VAL A 76 4.23 13.93 -3.90
CA VAL A 76 3.09 14.77 -4.29
C VAL A 76 1.74 14.20 -3.84
N ALA A 77 1.67 12.91 -3.51
CA ALA A 77 0.40 12.25 -3.17
C ALA A 77 -0.34 12.88 -1.98
N PRO A 78 0.33 13.29 -0.88
CA PRO A 78 -0.33 14.02 0.21
C PRO A 78 -0.97 15.33 -0.24
N ASP A 79 -0.27 16.14 -1.05
CA ASP A 79 -0.80 17.40 -1.59
C ASP A 79 -2.00 17.17 -2.52
N VAL A 80 -1.95 16.13 -3.35
CA VAL A 80 -3.09 15.71 -4.16
C VAL A 80 -4.29 15.34 -3.28
N GLY A 81 -4.07 14.65 -2.16
CA GLY A 81 -5.11 14.32 -1.19
C GLY A 81 -5.76 15.56 -0.57
N VAL A 82 -4.96 16.56 -0.17
CA VAL A 82 -5.46 17.86 0.33
C VAL A 82 -6.33 18.54 -0.74
N VAL A 83 -5.85 18.62 -1.98
CA VAL A 83 -6.60 19.24 -3.08
C VAL A 83 -7.89 18.46 -3.36
N ALA A 84 -7.83 17.13 -3.39
CA ALA A 84 -8.98 16.26 -3.65
C ALA A 84 -10.13 16.50 -2.65
N SER A 85 -9.81 16.74 -1.38
CA SER A 85 -10.80 16.97 -0.32
C SER A 85 -11.71 18.18 -0.57
N CYS A 86 -11.25 19.14 -1.38
CA CYS A 86 -12.00 20.33 -1.74
C CYS A 86 -12.14 20.48 -3.26
N TYR A 87 -11.88 19.45 -4.06
CA TYR A 87 -11.78 19.61 -5.51
C TYR A 87 -13.13 19.93 -6.17
N GLN A 88 -14.25 19.42 -5.63
CA GLN A 88 -15.56 19.65 -6.22
C GLN A 88 -16.05 21.10 -6.02
N PRO A 89 -16.68 21.75 -7.02
CA PRO A 89 -17.02 23.17 -6.97
C PRO A 89 -17.91 23.63 -5.80
N HIS A 90 -18.69 22.72 -5.22
CA HIS A 90 -19.60 22.99 -4.09
C HIS A 90 -18.91 22.89 -2.73
N LEU A 91 -17.67 22.43 -2.68
CA LEU A 91 -16.89 22.33 -1.43
C LEU A 91 -16.11 23.62 -1.21
N PRO A 92 -16.04 24.09 0.04
CA PRO A 92 -15.23 25.26 0.39
C PRO A 92 -13.75 24.97 0.11
N VAL A 93 -13.06 25.93 -0.49
CA VAL A 93 -11.61 25.87 -0.70
C VAL A 93 -10.93 26.33 0.59
N THR A 94 -9.87 25.62 0.98
CA THR A 94 -9.05 25.98 2.14
C THR A 94 -7.73 26.60 1.69
N ALA A 95 -7.14 27.45 2.54
CA ALA A 95 -5.83 28.03 2.27
C ALA A 95 -4.74 26.96 2.08
N GLU A 96 -4.83 25.85 2.81
CA GLU A 96 -3.91 24.72 2.67
C GLU A 96 -4.05 24.04 1.30
N ALA A 97 -5.28 23.92 0.76
CA ALA A 97 -5.47 23.37 -0.57
C ALA A 97 -4.92 24.30 -1.68
N ASP A 98 -5.06 25.62 -1.53
CA ASP A 98 -4.44 26.56 -2.46
C ASP A 98 -2.90 26.48 -2.40
N ALA A 99 -2.33 26.35 -1.20
CA ALA A 99 -0.90 26.12 -1.02
C ALA A 99 -0.45 24.78 -1.62
N ALA A 100 -1.22 23.71 -1.46
CA ALA A 100 -0.97 22.41 -2.08
C ALA A 100 -0.99 22.49 -3.60
N VAL A 101 -1.93 23.23 -4.21
CA VAL A 101 -1.90 23.48 -5.67
C VAL A 101 -0.60 24.16 -6.09
N ALA A 102 -0.14 25.18 -5.36
CA ALA A 102 1.11 25.85 -5.69
C ALA A 102 2.33 24.90 -5.62
N ARG A 103 2.38 24.00 -4.63
CA ARG A 103 3.42 22.97 -4.52
C ARG A 103 3.34 21.95 -5.67
N LEU A 104 2.15 21.54 -6.07
CA LEU A 104 1.94 20.64 -7.21
C LEU A 104 2.35 21.29 -8.53
N VAL A 105 2.02 22.57 -8.74
CA VAL A 105 2.47 23.34 -9.91
C VAL A 105 3.99 23.41 -9.94
N ALA A 106 4.65 23.69 -8.81
CA ALA A 106 6.10 23.69 -8.72
C ALA A 106 6.71 22.32 -9.06
N ALA A 107 6.14 21.23 -8.55
CA ALA A 107 6.55 19.86 -8.89
C ALA A 107 6.37 19.52 -10.38
N CYS A 108 5.41 20.16 -11.05
CA CYS A 108 5.13 19.99 -12.48
C CYS A 108 5.94 20.96 -13.39
N GLY A 109 6.91 21.70 -12.84
CA GLY A 109 7.76 22.62 -13.62
C GLY A 109 7.39 24.10 -13.51
N GLY A 110 6.39 24.45 -12.69
CA GLY A 110 6.12 25.83 -12.28
C GLY A 110 5.18 26.65 -13.19
N ALA A 111 4.70 26.08 -14.30
CA ALA A 111 3.83 26.77 -15.24
C ALA A 111 2.36 26.76 -14.78
N TRP A 112 1.70 27.92 -14.77
CA TRP A 112 0.28 28.05 -14.45
C TRP A 112 -0.58 28.00 -15.73
N ASP A 113 -0.44 26.92 -16.50
CA ASP A 113 -1.10 26.71 -17.79
C ASP A 113 -2.11 25.54 -17.78
N GLU A 114 -2.84 25.41 -18.89
CA GLU A 114 -3.86 24.38 -19.05
C GLU A 114 -3.26 22.96 -19.05
N GLU A 115 -2.02 22.78 -19.53
CA GLU A 115 -1.34 21.49 -19.53
C GLU A 115 -1.03 21.02 -18.11
N THR A 116 -0.47 21.91 -17.29
CA THR A 116 -0.19 21.67 -15.88
C THR A 116 -1.48 21.42 -15.09
N ALA A 117 -2.53 22.20 -15.33
CA ALA A 117 -3.82 21.99 -14.69
C ALA A 117 -4.41 20.60 -15.01
N ASN A 118 -4.31 20.14 -16.26
CA ASN A 118 -4.81 18.81 -16.64
C ASN A 118 -3.95 17.67 -16.09
N LEU A 119 -2.62 17.83 -16.00
CA LEU A 119 -1.74 16.86 -15.33
C LEU A 119 -2.11 16.69 -13.84
N ILE A 120 -2.23 17.80 -13.10
CA ILE A 120 -2.66 17.79 -11.70
C ILE A 120 -4.09 17.21 -11.60
N GLY A 121 -4.97 17.60 -12.52
CA GLY A 121 -6.33 17.10 -12.60
C GLY A 121 -6.42 15.59 -12.79
N VAL A 122 -5.47 14.96 -13.50
CA VAL A 122 -5.38 13.49 -13.61
C VAL A 122 -5.08 12.86 -12.25
N LEU A 123 -4.09 13.38 -11.53
CA LEU A 123 -3.71 12.86 -10.21
C LEU A 123 -4.86 13.00 -9.19
N VAL A 124 -5.47 14.18 -9.10
CA VAL A 124 -6.59 14.45 -8.18
C VAL A 124 -7.78 13.54 -8.46
N GLN A 125 -8.08 13.29 -9.73
CA GLN A 125 -9.20 12.42 -10.11
C GLN A 125 -8.90 10.94 -9.94
N ALA A 126 -7.63 10.52 -10.00
CA ALA A 126 -7.22 9.16 -9.72
C ALA A 126 -7.34 8.80 -8.24
N GLY A 127 -7.18 9.75 -7.31
CA GLY A 127 -7.10 9.46 -5.87
C GLY A 127 -8.36 8.82 -5.28
N ALA A 128 -9.41 9.62 -5.04
CA ALA A 128 -10.56 9.18 -4.24
C ALA A 128 -11.29 7.96 -4.82
N ALA A 129 -11.53 7.93 -6.13
CA ALA A 129 -12.24 6.83 -6.78
C ALA A 129 -11.43 5.52 -6.76
N THR A 130 -10.13 5.57 -7.04
CA THR A 130 -9.29 4.36 -7.02
C THR A 130 -9.16 3.81 -5.60
N ARG A 131 -9.02 4.69 -4.60
CA ARG A 131 -9.01 4.28 -3.18
C ARG A 131 -10.33 3.65 -2.75
N ALA A 132 -11.45 4.19 -3.20
CA ALA A 132 -12.79 3.61 -2.97
C ALA A 132 -12.92 2.22 -3.59
N MET A 133 -12.45 2.05 -4.84
CA MET A 133 -12.40 0.72 -5.50
C MET A 133 -11.52 -0.27 -4.74
N ILE A 134 -10.34 0.16 -4.28
CA ILE A 134 -9.44 -0.66 -3.46
C ILE A 134 -10.14 -1.11 -2.18
N ALA A 135 -10.86 -0.20 -1.52
CA ALA A 135 -11.66 -0.47 -0.33
C ALA A 135 -12.95 -1.29 -0.59
N GLY A 136 -13.21 -1.70 -1.84
CA GLY A 136 -14.39 -2.48 -2.20
C GLY A 136 -15.71 -1.70 -2.25
N GLN A 137 -15.65 -0.37 -2.36
CA GLN A 137 -16.84 0.47 -2.48
C GLN A 137 -17.35 0.48 -3.92
N GLU A 138 -18.62 0.10 -4.11
CA GLU A 138 -19.26 0.06 -5.43
C GLU A 138 -20.62 0.81 -5.41
N PRO A 139 -20.81 1.82 -6.28
CA PRO A 139 -19.82 2.41 -7.17
C PRO A 139 -18.78 3.25 -6.38
N PRO A 140 -17.54 3.38 -6.87
CA PRO A 140 -16.49 4.15 -6.18
C PRO A 140 -16.76 5.66 -6.15
N VAL A 141 -17.69 6.13 -6.98
CA VAL A 141 -18.25 7.48 -6.92
C VAL A 141 -19.76 7.32 -6.89
N PRO A 142 -20.44 7.53 -5.74
CA PRO A 142 -21.86 7.25 -5.60
C PRO A 142 -22.75 8.29 -6.30
N VAL A 143 -22.24 9.51 -6.45
CA VAL A 143 -23.05 10.65 -6.88
C VAL A 143 -22.23 11.61 -7.74
N THR A 144 -22.86 12.22 -8.74
CA THR A 144 -22.36 13.39 -9.46
C THR A 144 -23.42 14.49 -9.53
N ARG A 145 -23.05 15.70 -9.95
CA ARG A 145 -23.99 16.82 -10.12
C ARG A 145 -23.99 17.33 -11.55
N ARG A 146 -25.16 17.77 -12.00
CA ARG A 146 -25.38 18.43 -13.30
C ARG A 146 -26.23 19.68 -13.10
N VAL A 147 -26.16 20.60 -14.04
CA VAL A 147 -27.05 21.77 -14.13
C VAL A 147 -28.10 21.47 -15.19
N ALA A 148 -29.36 21.50 -14.82
CA ALA A 148 -30.50 21.30 -15.71
C ALA A 148 -30.74 22.52 -16.62
N PRO A 149 -31.56 22.40 -17.68
CA PRO A 149 -31.87 23.51 -18.59
C PRO A 149 -32.49 24.73 -17.90
N ASP A 150 -33.16 24.53 -16.76
CA ASP A 150 -33.76 25.58 -15.94
C ASP A 150 -32.75 26.24 -14.97
N GLY A 151 -31.48 25.83 -15.02
CA GLY A 151 -30.41 26.32 -14.16
C GLY A 151 -30.32 25.63 -12.79
N SER A 152 -31.22 24.71 -12.46
CA SER A 152 -31.18 23.99 -11.18
C SER A 152 -30.04 22.96 -11.13
N VAL A 153 -29.43 22.78 -9.95
CA VAL A 153 -28.44 21.72 -9.73
C VAL A 153 -29.16 20.43 -9.41
N VAL A 154 -28.96 19.42 -10.25
CA VAL A 154 -29.50 18.07 -10.08
C VAL A 154 -28.40 17.14 -9.60
N GLU A 155 -28.70 16.44 -8.52
CA GLU A 155 -27.89 15.34 -8.03
C GLU A 155 -28.24 14.07 -8.80
N VAL A 156 -27.21 13.39 -9.29
CA VAL A 156 -27.34 12.20 -10.13
C VAL A 156 -26.71 11.03 -9.41
N ASP A 157 -27.56 10.08 -9.03
CA ASP A 157 -27.18 8.81 -8.47
C ASP A 157 -26.47 7.93 -9.51
N LEU A 158 -25.34 7.36 -9.10
CA LEU A 158 -24.47 6.52 -9.93
C LEU A 158 -24.51 5.04 -9.51
N ARG A 159 -25.37 4.62 -8.58
CA ARG A 159 -25.44 3.22 -8.13
C ARG A 159 -25.63 2.21 -9.26
N ASP A 160 -26.45 2.54 -10.25
CA ASP A 160 -26.70 1.68 -11.44
C ASP A 160 -25.76 2.01 -12.61
N ALA A 161 -24.71 2.78 -12.37
CA ALA A 161 -23.75 3.22 -13.37
C ALA A 161 -22.44 2.44 -13.25
N TRP A 162 -21.92 1.89 -14.35
CA TRP A 162 -20.55 1.39 -14.37
C TRP A 162 -19.55 2.55 -14.21
N PHE A 163 -18.36 2.25 -13.67
CA PHE A 163 -17.34 3.26 -13.39
C PHE A 163 -16.91 4.03 -14.65
N GLY A 164 -17.28 5.32 -14.72
CA GLY A 164 -17.01 6.17 -15.88
C GLY A 164 -18.17 6.28 -16.86
N ALA A 165 -19.36 5.75 -16.54
CA ALA A 165 -20.53 5.89 -17.39
C ALA A 165 -20.98 7.35 -17.58
N GLY A 166 -21.37 7.69 -18.80
CA GLY A 166 -21.89 8.99 -19.19
C GLY A 166 -21.46 9.36 -20.60
N ARG A 167 -21.81 10.56 -21.06
CA ARG A 167 -21.39 11.06 -22.38
C ARG A 167 -19.87 11.22 -22.53
N HIS A 168 -19.16 11.39 -21.41
CA HIS A 168 -17.70 11.52 -21.36
C HIS A 168 -17.14 10.36 -20.53
N ALA A 169 -16.86 9.23 -21.19
CA ALA A 169 -16.25 8.09 -20.54
C ALA A 169 -14.91 8.47 -19.88
N CYS A 170 -14.58 7.82 -18.76
CA CYS A 170 -13.33 8.07 -18.05
C CYS A 170 -12.12 7.69 -18.93
N PRO A 171 -11.25 8.63 -19.34
CA PRO A 171 -10.09 8.30 -20.17
C PRO A 171 -9.03 7.47 -19.42
N GLY A 172 -9.03 7.51 -18.08
CA GLY A 172 -8.07 6.78 -17.23
C GLY A 172 -8.61 5.47 -16.65
N GLN A 173 -9.68 4.89 -17.21
CA GLN A 173 -10.27 3.66 -16.67
C GLN A 173 -9.26 2.51 -16.59
N ALA A 174 -8.49 2.28 -17.65
CA ALA A 174 -7.48 1.22 -17.68
C ALA A 174 -6.40 1.41 -16.60
N HIS A 175 -5.92 2.66 -16.41
CA HIS A 175 -4.96 3.00 -15.36
C HIS A 175 -5.54 2.77 -13.96
N ALA A 176 -6.78 3.19 -13.71
CA ALA A 176 -7.45 2.98 -12.42
C ALA A 176 -7.60 1.49 -12.09
N VAL A 177 -8.00 0.67 -13.06
CA VAL A 177 -8.08 -0.80 -12.90
C VAL A 177 -6.70 -1.37 -12.60
N ALA A 178 -5.66 -0.99 -13.35
CA ALA A 178 -4.31 -1.49 -13.13
C ALA A 178 -3.75 -1.10 -11.75
N LEU A 179 -4.00 0.12 -11.28
CA LEU A 179 -3.64 0.57 -9.93
C LEU A 179 -4.32 -0.29 -8.86
N VAL A 180 -5.62 -0.57 -8.98
CA VAL A 180 -6.36 -1.44 -8.06
C VAL A 180 -5.81 -2.87 -8.07
N GLU A 181 -5.56 -3.42 -9.26
CA GLU A 181 -4.95 -4.74 -9.43
C GLU A 181 -3.58 -4.80 -8.77
N GLY A 182 -2.76 -3.76 -8.93
CA GLY A 182 -1.43 -3.62 -8.34
C GLY A 182 -1.47 -3.59 -6.81
N SER A 183 -2.35 -2.79 -6.21
CA SER A 183 -2.53 -2.74 -4.75
C SER A 183 -2.98 -4.10 -4.18
N ARG A 184 -3.70 -4.91 -4.94
CA ARG A 184 -4.15 -6.25 -4.53
C ARG A 184 -3.18 -7.38 -4.88
N ALA A 185 -2.02 -7.10 -5.48
CA ALA A 185 -1.09 -8.13 -5.92
C ALA A 185 -0.59 -9.02 -4.77
N PHE A 186 -0.19 -8.43 -3.64
CA PHE A 186 0.24 -9.20 -2.47
C PHE A 186 -0.90 -9.96 -1.78
N HIS A 187 -2.13 -9.43 -1.83
CA HIS A 187 -3.31 -10.13 -1.31
C HIS A 187 -3.51 -11.45 -2.06
N ARG A 188 -3.47 -11.42 -3.40
CA ARG A 188 -3.64 -12.62 -4.25
C ARG A 188 -2.57 -13.68 -4.05
N LEU A 189 -1.37 -13.33 -3.57
CA LEU A 189 -0.35 -14.34 -3.23
C LEU A 189 -0.77 -15.25 -2.08
N HIS A 190 -1.79 -14.88 -1.30
CA HIS A 190 -2.33 -15.70 -0.21
C HIS A 190 -3.50 -16.57 -0.65
N ASP A 191 -3.95 -16.47 -1.91
CA ASP A 191 -4.90 -17.43 -2.50
C ASP A 191 -4.24 -18.82 -2.60
N ASP A 192 -2.92 -18.82 -2.84
CA ASP A 192 -2.03 -19.99 -2.81
C ASP A 192 -1.24 -20.08 -1.49
N PHE A 193 -0.49 -21.17 -1.31
CA PHE A 193 0.43 -21.31 -0.19
C PHE A 193 1.72 -20.51 -0.40
N LEU A 194 1.98 -19.55 0.48
CA LEU A 194 3.13 -18.65 0.40
C LEU A 194 4.21 -18.96 1.45
N VAL A 195 5.43 -19.23 1.01
CA VAL A 195 6.62 -19.14 1.90
C VAL A 195 7.21 -17.76 1.73
N LEU A 196 7.26 -16.99 2.81
CA LEU A 196 7.74 -15.60 2.79
C LEU A 196 9.08 -15.49 3.53
N PRO A 197 10.21 -15.30 2.83
CA PRO A 197 11.48 -15.05 3.47
C PRO A 197 11.54 -13.62 4.04
N ASN A 198 12.18 -13.46 5.19
CA ASN A 198 12.31 -12.17 5.85
C ASN A 198 13.76 -11.65 5.78
N ALA A 199 13.92 -10.48 5.17
CA ALA A 199 15.17 -9.78 4.96
C ALA A 199 15.46 -8.74 6.07
N TRP A 200 16.72 -8.36 6.20
CA TRP A 200 17.20 -7.31 7.12
C TRP A 200 18.03 -6.23 6.41
N ASP A 201 18.35 -6.43 5.13
CA ASP A 201 19.06 -5.49 4.26
C ASP A 201 18.62 -5.70 2.79
N PHE A 202 19.13 -4.87 1.88
CA PHE A 202 18.82 -5.00 0.45
C PHE A 202 19.38 -6.28 -0.17
N ALA A 203 20.61 -6.68 0.21
CA ALA A 203 21.28 -7.83 -0.39
C ALA A 203 20.55 -9.15 -0.11
N SER A 204 20.08 -9.36 1.12
CA SER A 204 19.28 -10.51 1.51
C SER A 204 17.94 -10.54 0.76
N ALA A 205 17.24 -9.40 0.68
CA ALA A 205 15.99 -9.30 -0.07
C ALA A 205 16.15 -9.57 -1.57
N ALA A 206 17.19 -9.00 -2.19
CA ALA A 206 17.52 -9.23 -3.60
C ALA A 206 17.90 -10.69 -3.86
N ALA A 207 18.64 -11.32 -2.94
CA ALA A 207 18.97 -12.73 -3.02
C ALA A 207 17.71 -13.61 -2.96
N PHE A 208 16.75 -13.30 -2.08
CA PHE A 208 15.47 -14.00 -2.03
C PHE A 208 14.67 -13.82 -3.33
N ALA A 209 14.56 -12.61 -3.86
CA ALA A 209 13.86 -12.37 -5.12
C ALA A 209 14.51 -13.15 -6.28
N ARG A 210 15.85 -13.17 -6.38
CA ARG A 210 16.57 -13.94 -7.41
C ARG A 210 16.45 -15.46 -7.24
N ALA A 211 16.27 -15.93 -6.01
CA ALA A 211 15.98 -17.33 -5.73
C ALA A 211 14.53 -17.74 -6.12
N GLY A 212 13.71 -16.79 -6.59
CA GLY A 212 12.37 -17.05 -7.09
C GLY A 212 11.25 -16.88 -6.05
N PHE A 213 11.55 -16.35 -4.87
CA PHE A 213 10.51 -15.99 -3.91
C PHE A 213 9.66 -14.84 -4.47
N THR A 214 8.33 -15.01 -4.45
CA THR A 214 7.38 -14.10 -5.08
C THR A 214 7.06 -12.86 -4.25
N ALA A 215 7.53 -12.79 -3.01
CA ALA A 215 7.45 -11.65 -2.11
C ALA A 215 8.54 -11.72 -1.04
N VAL A 216 8.82 -10.60 -0.38
CA VAL A 216 9.81 -10.51 0.71
C VAL A 216 9.19 -9.79 1.92
N GLY A 217 9.41 -10.33 3.11
CA GLY A 217 9.12 -9.65 4.38
C GLY A 217 10.35 -8.97 4.97
N THR A 218 10.19 -8.07 5.94
CA THR A 218 11.29 -7.68 6.84
C THR A 218 11.20 -8.43 8.17
N THR A 219 12.25 -8.40 8.99
CA THR A 219 12.25 -8.90 10.37
C THR A 219 12.76 -7.81 11.30
N SER A 220 11.97 -7.42 12.32
CA SER A 220 12.35 -6.37 13.27
C SER A 220 13.69 -6.68 13.96
N LEU A 221 13.89 -7.92 14.42
CA LEU A 221 15.13 -8.37 15.05
C LEU A 221 16.36 -8.14 14.17
N GLY A 222 16.26 -8.51 12.89
CA GLY A 222 17.37 -8.34 11.96
C GLY A 222 17.69 -6.87 11.71
N VAL A 223 16.65 -6.05 11.53
CA VAL A 223 16.80 -4.60 11.33
C VAL A 223 17.41 -3.94 12.56
N ALA A 224 16.87 -4.19 13.75
CA ALA A 224 17.33 -3.58 15.00
C ALA A 224 18.78 -3.97 15.32
N VAL A 225 19.08 -5.28 15.33
CA VAL A 225 20.41 -5.78 15.71
C VAL A 225 21.48 -5.36 14.70
N ALA A 226 21.16 -5.30 13.40
CA ALA A 226 22.09 -4.78 12.39
C ALA A 226 22.52 -3.32 12.64
N HIS A 227 21.70 -2.56 13.36
CA HIS A 227 21.98 -1.17 13.74
C HIS A 227 22.38 -1.00 15.21
N GLY A 228 22.63 -2.10 15.94
CA GLY A 228 23.02 -2.05 17.35
C GLY A 228 21.89 -1.64 18.29
N LEU A 229 20.64 -1.80 17.87
CA LEU A 229 19.44 -1.46 18.64
C LEU A 229 18.81 -2.73 19.25
N PRO A 230 18.13 -2.61 20.42
CA PRO A 230 17.30 -3.68 20.94
C PRO A 230 16.03 -3.86 20.09
N ASP A 231 15.66 -5.12 19.84
CA ASP A 231 14.41 -5.49 19.19
C ASP A 231 13.21 -5.33 20.12
N ALA A 232 12.02 -5.11 19.55
CA ALA A 232 10.75 -4.93 20.26
C ALA A 232 10.75 -3.81 21.33
N ALA A 233 11.68 -2.86 21.21
CA ALA A 233 11.80 -1.71 22.10
C ALA A 233 11.16 -0.44 21.51
N GLY A 234 10.59 -0.50 20.30
CA GLY A 234 9.98 0.65 19.65
C GLY A 234 10.96 1.74 19.20
N VAL A 235 12.25 1.41 19.05
CA VAL A 235 13.32 2.39 18.74
C VAL A 235 13.81 2.35 17.30
N ALA A 236 13.47 1.30 16.52
CA ALA A 236 14.02 1.06 15.18
C ALA A 236 13.16 1.63 14.03
N ARG A 237 12.32 2.64 14.28
CA ARG A 237 11.40 3.22 13.28
C ARG A 237 12.16 3.76 12.07
N ALA A 238 13.22 4.51 12.31
CA ALA A 238 13.98 5.17 11.24
C ALA A 238 14.64 4.14 10.31
N GLU A 239 15.25 3.12 10.90
CA GLU A 239 15.92 2.01 10.22
C GLU A 239 14.92 1.17 9.41
N THR A 240 13.74 0.92 9.99
CA THR A 240 12.65 0.18 9.33
C THR A 240 12.14 0.92 8.09
N VAL A 241 11.91 2.23 8.18
CA VAL A 241 11.47 3.05 7.04
C VAL A 241 12.59 3.17 5.99
N ALA A 242 13.84 3.33 6.42
CA ALA A 242 14.99 3.40 5.51
C ALA A 242 15.15 2.11 4.71
N LEU A 243 15.04 0.94 5.38
CA LEU A 243 15.07 -0.34 4.70
C LEU A 243 13.88 -0.49 3.74
N ALA A 244 12.66 -0.18 4.18
CA ALA A 244 11.47 -0.27 3.33
C ALA A 244 11.64 0.53 2.03
N ARG A 245 12.17 1.76 2.11
CA ARG A 245 12.47 2.62 0.95
C ARG A 245 13.45 1.99 -0.03
N LEU A 246 14.41 1.19 0.45
CA LEU A 246 15.33 0.45 -0.42
C LEU A 246 14.65 -0.77 -1.05
N LEU A 247 13.89 -1.53 -0.27
CA LEU A 247 13.33 -2.82 -0.70
C LEU A 247 12.19 -2.67 -1.71
N VAL A 248 11.37 -1.61 -1.64
CA VAL A 248 10.26 -1.38 -2.60
C VAL A 248 10.72 -1.19 -4.06
N ARG A 249 12.04 -1.10 -4.30
CA ARG A 249 12.64 -1.07 -5.64
C ARG A 249 12.71 -2.45 -6.30
N LEU A 250 12.58 -3.53 -5.53
CA LEU A 250 12.61 -4.91 -6.03
C LEU A 250 11.34 -5.21 -6.86
N PRO A 251 11.40 -6.15 -7.82
CA PRO A 251 10.27 -6.49 -8.69
C PRO A 251 9.20 -7.35 -7.99
N VAL A 252 9.31 -7.55 -6.68
CA VAL A 252 8.41 -8.36 -5.86
C VAL A 252 7.78 -7.52 -4.75
N PRO A 253 6.54 -7.81 -4.33
CA PRO A 253 5.92 -7.13 -3.20
C PRO A 253 6.75 -7.27 -1.92
N VAL A 254 6.81 -6.17 -1.16
CA VAL A 254 7.48 -6.11 0.14
C VAL A 254 6.46 -5.89 1.25
N THR A 255 6.53 -6.68 2.32
CA THR A 255 5.78 -6.47 3.55
C THR A 255 6.72 -6.16 4.71
N VAL A 256 6.36 -5.19 5.55
CA VAL A 256 7.25 -4.66 6.58
C VAL A 256 6.75 -5.04 7.98
N ASP A 257 7.63 -5.61 8.79
CA ASP A 257 7.40 -5.77 10.23
C ASP A 257 7.54 -4.41 10.92
N VAL A 258 6.45 -3.92 11.52
CA VAL A 258 6.41 -2.60 12.17
C VAL A 258 6.23 -2.69 13.68
N GLU A 259 6.47 -3.87 14.29
CA GLU A 259 6.23 -4.12 15.71
C GLU A 259 4.80 -3.68 16.10
N ALA A 260 4.65 -2.97 17.21
CA ALA A 260 3.41 -2.33 17.66
C ALA A 260 3.09 -1.00 16.94
N GLY A 261 3.89 -0.60 15.94
CA GLY A 261 3.71 0.63 15.16
C GLY A 261 4.48 1.86 15.67
N PHE A 262 5.48 1.67 16.55
CA PHE A 262 6.40 2.73 17.01
C PHE A 262 5.72 4.00 17.55
N GLY A 263 4.56 3.85 18.20
CA GLY A 263 3.77 4.96 18.77
C GLY A 263 2.83 5.68 17.80
N ASP A 264 2.97 5.48 16.48
CA ASP A 264 2.07 6.01 15.45
C ASP A 264 1.93 5.04 14.27
N ALA A 265 1.19 3.96 14.49
CA ALA A 265 0.95 2.93 13.48
C ALA A 265 0.23 3.49 12.25
N ARG A 266 -0.70 4.44 12.43
CA ARG A 266 -1.49 5.06 11.35
C ARG A 266 -0.60 5.89 10.43
N GLY A 267 0.20 6.80 10.99
CA GLY A 267 1.12 7.64 10.22
C GLY A 267 2.21 6.81 9.55
N LEU A 268 2.76 5.81 10.24
CA LEU A 268 3.73 4.90 9.64
C LEU A 268 3.15 4.08 8.49
N ALA A 269 1.93 3.56 8.61
CA ALA A 269 1.30 2.83 7.52
C ALA A 269 1.05 3.73 6.29
N ALA A 270 0.66 5.00 6.52
CA ALA A 270 0.54 5.98 5.43
C ALA A 270 1.87 6.19 4.71
N GLU A 271 2.95 6.41 5.47
CA GLU A 271 4.30 6.61 4.95
C GLU A 271 4.78 5.38 4.16
N LEU A 272 4.65 4.17 4.71
CA LEU A 272 5.08 2.94 4.05
C LEU A 272 4.26 2.66 2.78
N TRP A 273 2.95 2.92 2.81
CA TRP A 273 2.12 2.73 1.63
C TRP A 273 2.42 3.76 0.53
N GLU A 274 2.72 5.01 0.90
CA GLU A 274 3.24 6.01 -0.04
C GLU A 274 4.54 5.52 -0.69
N LEU A 275 5.46 4.90 0.06
CA LEU A 275 6.71 4.35 -0.48
C LEU A 275 6.50 3.20 -1.48
N GLY A 276 5.39 2.46 -1.41
CA GLY A 276 5.13 1.29 -2.25
C GLY A 276 5.11 -0.04 -1.51
N VAL A 277 5.11 -0.01 -0.17
CA VAL A 277 4.98 -1.23 0.65
C VAL A 277 3.61 -1.87 0.41
N ALA A 278 3.61 -3.20 0.28
CA ALA A 278 2.43 -3.99 -0.06
C ALA A 278 1.68 -4.52 1.18
N GLY A 279 2.37 -4.64 2.31
CA GLY A 279 1.76 -5.08 3.57
C GLY A 279 2.58 -4.72 4.80
N VAL A 280 1.97 -4.91 5.97
CA VAL A 280 2.62 -4.74 7.27
C VAL A 280 2.24 -5.85 8.23
N ASN A 281 3.15 -6.22 9.13
CA ASN A 281 2.81 -6.95 10.35
C ASN A 281 2.66 -5.94 11.49
N VAL A 282 1.51 -5.94 12.18
CA VAL A 282 1.25 -5.08 13.35
C VAL A 282 0.89 -5.95 14.54
N GLU A 283 1.66 -5.89 15.62
CA GLU A 283 1.55 -6.82 16.75
C GLU A 283 0.77 -6.25 17.94
N ASP A 284 0.13 -7.14 18.68
CA ASP A 284 -0.53 -6.83 19.95
C ASP A 284 0.40 -7.02 21.17
N GLY A 285 1.61 -7.51 20.98
CA GLY A 285 2.65 -7.59 22.01
C GLY A 285 3.04 -6.20 22.53
N ARG A 286 3.20 -6.07 23.85
CA ARG A 286 3.61 -4.84 24.56
C ARG A 286 4.61 -5.20 25.65
N GLY A 287 5.88 -5.29 25.28
CA GLY A 287 6.92 -5.80 26.17
C GLY A 287 6.61 -7.24 26.60
N ALA A 288 6.38 -7.45 27.90
CA ALA A 288 6.01 -8.76 28.44
C ALA A 288 4.49 -9.06 28.43
N GLY A 289 3.67 -8.10 28.02
CA GLY A 289 2.21 -8.21 28.02
C GLY A 289 1.59 -8.13 26.63
N LEU A 290 0.26 -8.09 26.59
CA LEU A 290 -0.53 -7.89 25.38
C LEU A 290 -1.34 -6.60 25.52
N ALA A 291 -1.59 -5.93 24.41
CA ALA A 291 -2.56 -4.85 24.32
C ALA A 291 -3.98 -5.37 24.60
N ASP A 292 -4.87 -4.46 25.00
CA ASP A 292 -6.30 -4.73 24.98
C ASP A 292 -6.74 -5.02 23.53
N PRO A 293 -7.51 -6.09 23.27
CA PRO A 293 -7.96 -6.43 21.92
C PRO A 293 -8.71 -5.30 21.21
N ALA A 294 -9.49 -4.48 21.93
CA ALA A 294 -10.22 -3.37 21.35
C ALA A 294 -9.30 -2.21 20.95
N GLU A 295 -8.24 -1.95 21.74
CA GLU A 295 -7.22 -0.96 21.39
C GLU A 295 -6.46 -1.38 20.12
N GLN A 296 -6.05 -2.65 20.04
CA GLN A 296 -5.38 -3.18 18.85
C GLN A 296 -6.31 -3.16 17.62
N ALA A 297 -7.59 -3.49 17.78
CA ALA A 297 -8.59 -3.37 16.73
C ALA A 297 -8.76 -1.92 16.24
N ALA A 298 -8.70 -0.94 17.13
CA ALA A 298 -8.75 0.48 16.75
C ALA A 298 -7.54 0.88 15.89
N ILE A 299 -6.34 0.38 16.23
CA ILE A 299 -5.12 0.58 15.44
C ILE A 299 -5.28 -0.01 14.03
N ILE A 300 -5.70 -1.27 13.92
CA ILE A 300 -5.90 -1.97 12.64
C ILE A 300 -6.89 -1.19 11.76
N ARG A 301 -8.03 -0.76 12.33
CA ARG A 301 -9.03 0.03 11.61
C ARG A 301 -8.45 1.36 11.10
N ALA A 302 -7.71 2.07 11.94
CA ALA A 302 -7.07 3.34 11.56
C ALA A 302 -6.04 3.17 10.42
N VAL A 303 -5.31 2.05 10.42
CA VAL A 303 -4.40 1.67 9.33
C VAL A 303 -5.19 1.41 8.05
N LYS A 304 -6.25 0.58 8.09
CA LYS A 304 -7.06 0.26 6.89
C LYS A 304 -7.81 1.46 6.32
N GLU A 305 -8.30 2.37 7.16
CA GLU A 305 -8.90 3.64 6.72
C GLU A 305 -7.89 4.51 5.95
N THR A 306 -6.65 4.56 6.46
CA THR A 306 -5.59 5.41 5.89
C THR A 306 -4.94 4.77 4.67
N ALA A 307 -4.80 3.45 4.67
CA ALA A 307 -4.12 2.66 3.66
C ALA A 307 -4.94 1.42 3.26
N PRO A 308 -6.08 1.59 2.57
CA PRO A 308 -7.01 0.49 2.28
C PRO A 308 -6.41 -0.63 1.42
N GLY A 309 -5.38 -0.32 0.62
CA GLY A 309 -4.68 -1.28 -0.23
C GLY A 309 -3.48 -1.96 0.43
N LEU A 310 -3.11 -1.56 1.65
CA LEU A 310 -2.05 -2.17 2.41
C LEU A 310 -2.59 -3.44 3.08
N PHE A 311 -1.90 -4.57 2.89
CA PHE A 311 -2.24 -5.84 3.56
C PHE A 311 -1.85 -5.75 5.03
N VAL A 312 -2.81 -5.82 5.95
CA VAL A 312 -2.55 -5.80 7.39
C VAL A 312 -2.56 -7.22 7.93
N ASN A 313 -1.39 -7.73 8.25
CA ASN A 313 -1.19 -9.01 8.92
C ASN A 313 -1.17 -8.77 10.44
N ALA A 314 -2.31 -8.96 11.10
CA ALA A 314 -2.41 -8.72 12.54
C ALA A 314 -1.71 -9.83 13.32
N ARG A 315 -0.65 -9.48 14.04
CA ARG A 315 0.17 -10.42 14.82
C ARG A 315 -0.38 -10.56 16.24
N VAL A 316 -0.62 -11.80 16.64
CA VAL A 316 -1.16 -12.19 17.95
C VAL A 316 -0.07 -12.89 18.77
N ASP A 317 0.47 -12.22 19.78
CA ASP A 317 1.68 -12.64 20.49
C ASP A 317 1.45 -13.57 21.68
N THR A 318 0.21 -13.99 21.91
CA THR A 318 -0.17 -14.96 22.96
C THR A 318 0.77 -16.18 23.07
N HIS A 319 1.14 -16.81 21.95
CA HIS A 319 2.05 -17.95 21.93
C HIS A 319 3.51 -17.54 22.08
N TRP A 320 3.93 -16.49 21.37
CA TRP A 320 5.30 -15.97 21.40
C TRP A 320 5.74 -15.54 22.81
N LEU A 321 4.88 -14.81 23.51
CA LEU A 321 5.10 -14.37 24.89
C LEU A 321 4.68 -15.43 25.93
N SER A 322 4.04 -16.51 25.50
CA SER A 322 3.51 -17.57 26.37
C SER A 322 2.54 -17.04 27.44
N VAL A 323 1.66 -16.11 27.06
CA VAL A 323 0.64 -15.50 27.91
C VAL A 323 -0.73 -15.61 27.26
N ASP A 324 -1.75 -15.92 28.06
CA ASP A 324 -3.16 -15.90 27.63
C ASP A 324 -3.44 -16.63 26.29
N ARG A 325 -2.79 -17.79 26.07
CA ARG A 325 -2.97 -18.62 24.84
C ARG A 325 -4.44 -18.98 24.57
N ALA A 326 -5.27 -19.05 25.61
CA ALA A 326 -6.70 -19.31 25.44
C ALA A 326 -7.43 -18.17 24.69
N SER A 327 -6.88 -16.96 24.63
CA SER A 327 -7.53 -15.81 23.97
C SER A 327 -7.12 -15.61 22.50
N THR A 328 -6.18 -16.41 21.97
CA THR A 328 -5.64 -16.29 20.60
C THR A 328 -6.75 -16.22 19.56
N LEU A 329 -7.72 -17.14 19.62
CA LEU A 329 -8.81 -17.19 18.65
C LEU A 329 -9.73 -15.96 18.72
N ARG A 330 -10.08 -15.52 19.94
CA ARG A 330 -10.92 -14.32 20.14
C ARG A 330 -10.22 -13.08 19.60
N ARG A 331 -8.91 -12.93 19.87
CA ARG A 331 -8.10 -11.82 19.34
C ARG A 331 -8.05 -11.83 17.82
N ALA A 332 -7.79 -13.00 17.23
CA ALA A 332 -7.78 -13.18 15.78
C ALA A 332 -9.11 -12.73 15.15
N GLN A 333 -10.25 -13.19 15.67
CA GLN A 333 -11.58 -12.77 15.20
C GLN A 333 -11.80 -11.26 15.35
N THR A 334 -11.46 -10.69 16.51
CA THR A 334 -11.57 -9.25 16.76
C THR A 334 -10.72 -8.42 15.78
N TYR A 335 -9.55 -8.92 15.39
CA TYR A 335 -8.66 -8.24 14.44
C TYR A 335 -9.15 -8.37 13.00
N VAL A 336 -9.75 -9.50 12.63
CA VAL A 336 -10.46 -9.65 11.34
C VAL A 336 -11.63 -8.68 11.26
N ASP A 337 -12.46 -8.58 12.31
CA ASP A 337 -13.59 -7.64 12.36
C ASP A 337 -13.14 -6.17 12.27
N ALA A 338 -11.89 -5.88 12.64
CA ALA A 338 -11.28 -4.57 12.48
C ALA A 338 -10.73 -4.29 11.07
N GLY A 339 -10.69 -5.31 10.20
CA GLY A 339 -10.23 -5.22 8.82
C GLY A 339 -8.85 -5.79 8.55
N ALA A 340 -8.28 -6.61 9.45
CA ALA A 340 -7.05 -7.35 9.15
C ALA A 340 -7.23 -8.28 7.94
N ASP A 341 -6.27 -8.26 7.03
CA ASP A 341 -6.28 -9.08 5.81
C ASP A 341 -5.64 -10.47 6.04
N GLY A 342 -4.96 -10.65 7.16
CA GLY A 342 -4.37 -11.92 7.60
C GLY A 342 -4.09 -11.92 9.10
N ILE A 343 -3.95 -13.10 9.68
CA ILE A 343 -3.60 -13.29 11.09
C ILE A 343 -2.25 -13.97 11.19
N PHE A 344 -1.36 -13.48 12.05
CA PHE A 344 -0.07 -14.10 12.32
C PHE A 344 0.02 -14.55 13.77
N VAL A 345 0.22 -15.85 14.00
CA VAL A 345 0.43 -16.41 15.35
C VAL A 345 1.83 -17.03 15.45
N PRO A 346 2.87 -16.25 15.84
CA PRO A 346 4.20 -16.79 16.04
C PRO A 346 4.26 -17.73 17.25
N GLY A 347 4.96 -18.85 17.12
CA GLY A 347 5.09 -19.87 18.18
C GLY A 347 3.91 -20.85 18.28
N LEU A 348 2.97 -20.80 17.34
CA LEU A 348 1.88 -21.78 17.23
C LEU A 348 2.42 -23.10 16.66
N ASP A 349 2.47 -24.15 17.47
CA ASP A 349 3.11 -25.43 17.14
C ASP A 349 2.21 -26.68 17.35
N GLN A 350 0.93 -26.47 17.69
CA GLN A 350 -0.03 -27.55 17.89
C GLN A 350 -1.02 -27.65 16.72
N GLU A 351 -1.05 -28.80 16.03
CA GLU A 351 -1.94 -29.02 14.88
C GLU A 351 -3.44 -28.78 15.18
N PRO A 352 -3.99 -29.20 16.34
CA PRO A 352 -5.40 -28.94 16.67
C PRO A 352 -5.71 -27.44 16.79
N GLU A 353 -4.77 -26.65 17.33
CA GLU A 353 -4.94 -25.21 17.48
C GLU A 353 -4.84 -24.49 16.14
N ILE A 354 -3.91 -24.91 15.28
CA ILE A 354 -3.78 -24.41 13.90
C ILE A 354 -5.09 -24.66 13.14
N THR A 355 -5.60 -25.90 13.18
CA THR A 355 -6.85 -26.28 12.51
C THR A 355 -8.03 -25.45 13.01
N ALA A 356 -8.11 -25.23 14.33
CA ALA A 356 -9.18 -24.43 14.93
C ALA A 356 -9.14 -22.97 14.47
N ILE A 357 -7.97 -22.35 14.37
CA ILE A 357 -7.83 -20.97 13.90
C ILE A 357 -8.18 -20.89 12.41
N VAL A 358 -7.62 -21.77 11.58
CA VAL A 358 -7.90 -21.82 10.13
C VAL A 358 -9.40 -21.96 9.85
N ALA A 359 -10.11 -22.78 10.63
CA ALA A 359 -11.56 -22.95 10.46
C ALA A 359 -12.38 -21.73 10.92
N ALA A 360 -11.84 -20.91 11.81
CA ALA A 360 -12.60 -19.87 12.51
C ALA A 360 -12.42 -18.45 11.94
N VAL A 361 -11.39 -18.20 11.13
CA VAL A 361 -11.16 -16.89 10.50
C VAL A 361 -11.22 -16.97 8.97
N PRO A 362 -11.90 -16.03 8.28
CA PRO A 362 -12.04 -16.03 6.82
C PRO A 362 -10.82 -15.43 6.08
N VAL A 363 -9.69 -15.29 6.75
CA VAL A 363 -8.46 -14.66 6.23
C VAL A 363 -7.28 -15.62 6.37
N PRO A 364 -6.23 -15.50 5.54
CA PRO A 364 -5.04 -16.35 5.62
C PRO A 364 -4.40 -16.35 7.01
N LEU A 365 -4.13 -17.54 7.54
CA LEU A 365 -3.27 -17.75 8.70
C LEU A 365 -1.80 -17.75 8.24
N ASN A 366 -0.99 -16.95 8.93
CA ASN A 366 0.46 -16.90 8.87
C ASN A 366 1.06 -17.55 10.13
N THR A 367 2.14 -18.32 9.96
CA THR A 367 2.94 -18.86 11.09
C THR A 367 4.44 -18.69 10.83
N LEU A 368 5.24 -18.95 11.85
CA LEU A 368 6.66 -19.29 11.68
C LEU A 368 6.77 -20.78 11.28
N PRO A 369 7.93 -21.28 10.80
CA PRO A 369 8.14 -22.70 10.52
C PRO A 369 8.26 -23.53 11.82
N SER A 370 7.19 -23.58 12.61
CA SER A 370 7.07 -24.31 13.87
C SER A 370 6.83 -25.81 13.69
N LEU A 371 6.25 -26.20 12.56
CA LEU A 371 6.08 -27.57 12.08
C LEU A 371 6.68 -27.69 10.67
N PRO A 372 6.87 -28.91 10.13
CA PRO A 372 7.24 -29.09 8.74
C PRO A 372 6.32 -28.29 7.82
N THR A 373 6.88 -27.60 6.83
CA THR A 373 6.14 -26.66 5.98
C THR A 373 4.99 -27.31 5.23
N ASP A 374 5.16 -28.56 4.78
CA ASP A 374 4.10 -29.32 4.13
C ASP A 374 2.96 -29.66 5.09
N THR A 375 3.26 -29.99 6.35
CA THR A 375 2.24 -30.17 7.40
C THR A 375 1.44 -28.87 7.62
N LEU A 376 2.11 -27.73 7.72
CA LEU A 376 1.42 -26.43 7.84
C LEU A 376 0.49 -26.16 6.65
N ARG A 377 0.95 -26.45 5.42
CA ARG A 377 0.15 -26.33 4.20
C ARG A 377 -1.10 -27.22 4.27
N ASP A 378 -0.94 -28.47 4.66
CA ASP A 378 -2.03 -29.46 4.74
C ASP A 378 -3.06 -29.09 5.80
N LEU A 379 -2.64 -28.45 6.89
CA LEU A 379 -3.52 -27.90 7.93
C LEU A 379 -4.27 -26.62 7.49
N GLY A 380 -4.00 -26.11 6.29
CA GLY A 380 -4.67 -24.95 5.71
C GLY A 380 -4.03 -23.60 6.05
N VAL A 381 -2.83 -23.58 6.63
CA VAL A 381 -2.00 -22.35 6.70
C VAL A 381 -1.78 -21.84 5.28
N ARG A 382 -1.86 -20.52 5.08
CA ARG A 382 -1.68 -19.88 3.77
C ARG A 382 -0.37 -19.12 3.64
N ARG A 383 0.27 -18.79 4.77
CA ARG A 383 1.59 -18.18 4.77
C ARG A 383 2.50 -18.76 5.85
N VAL A 384 3.75 -19.04 5.49
CA VAL A 384 4.81 -19.34 6.45
C VAL A 384 5.91 -18.30 6.29
N SER A 385 6.03 -17.42 7.26
CA SER A 385 7.11 -16.42 7.31
C SER A 385 8.34 -17.02 7.98
N THR A 386 9.55 -16.73 7.50
CA THR A 386 10.78 -17.25 8.12
C THR A 386 11.19 -16.51 9.39
N GLY A 387 10.62 -15.34 9.66
CA GLY A 387 11.02 -14.45 10.75
C GLY A 387 12.53 -14.18 10.73
N SER A 388 13.16 -14.08 11.89
CA SER A 388 14.60 -13.85 11.98
C SER A 388 15.47 -15.08 11.68
N LEU A 389 14.89 -16.21 11.26
CA LEU A 389 15.64 -17.45 11.00
C LEU A 389 16.77 -17.24 9.99
N PRO A 390 16.57 -16.62 8.80
CA PRO A 390 17.65 -16.47 7.83
C PRO A 390 18.75 -15.52 8.32
N PHE A 391 18.38 -14.47 9.06
CA PHE A 391 19.34 -13.55 9.70
C PHE A 391 20.26 -14.28 10.68
N ARG A 392 19.67 -15.04 11.61
CA ARG A 392 20.42 -15.80 12.61
C ARG A 392 21.29 -16.89 11.96
N ALA A 393 20.79 -17.54 10.91
CA ALA A 393 21.55 -18.52 10.14
C ALA A 393 22.78 -17.88 9.45
N ALA A 394 22.60 -16.71 8.83
CA ALA A 394 23.67 -15.95 8.19
C ALA A 394 24.74 -15.51 9.20
N LEU A 395 24.34 -14.99 10.37
CA LEU A 395 25.28 -14.65 11.44
C LEU A 395 26.08 -15.87 11.92
N ALA A 396 25.41 -17.01 12.11
CA ALA A 396 26.07 -18.23 12.54
C ALA A 396 27.10 -18.70 11.50
N GLU A 397 26.79 -18.62 10.21
CA GLU A 397 27.71 -19.01 9.13
C GLU A 397 28.89 -18.04 8.99
N ALA A 398 28.64 -16.73 9.14
CA ALA A 398 29.70 -15.72 9.13
C ALA A 398 30.73 -15.98 10.25
N VAL A 399 30.24 -16.27 11.47
CA VAL A 399 31.10 -16.61 12.62
C VAL A 399 31.85 -17.93 12.40
N ARG A 400 31.19 -18.96 11.86
CA ARG A 400 31.82 -20.25 11.52
C ARG A 400 32.95 -20.05 10.52
N THR A 401 32.70 -19.31 9.43
CA THR A 401 33.68 -19.01 8.39
C THR A 401 34.91 -18.27 8.96
N ALA A 402 34.69 -17.19 9.71
CA ALA A 402 35.79 -16.45 10.32
C ALA A 402 36.59 -17.30 11.33
N THR A 403 35.91 -18.17 12.08
CA THR A 403 36.56 -19.09 13.02
C THR A 403 37.41 -20.13 12.31
N ALA A 404 36.92 -20.70 11.22
CA ALA A 404 37.66 -21.66 10.40
C ALA A 404 38.94 -21.03 9.83
N VAL A 405 38.87 -19.79 9.31
CA VAL A 405 40.05 -19.06 8.85
C VAL A 405 41.06 -18.85 9.99
N ARG A 406 40.59 -18.41 11.16
CA ARG A 406 41.45 -18.19 12.33
C ARG A 406 42.14 -19.48 12.81
N SER A 407 41.49 -20.63 12.70
CA SER A 407 42.03 -21.92 13.14
C SER A 407 42.77 -22.71 12.05
N GLY A 408 42.84 -22.19 10.82
CA GLY A 408 43.39 -22.92 9.67
C GLY A 408 42.53 -24.12 9.22
N GLY A 409 41.24 -24.11 9.57
CA GLY A 409 40.27 -25.11 9.16
C GLY A 409 39.69 -24.87 7.76
N PRO A 410 38.86 -25.80 7.25
CA PRO A 410 38.24 -25.67 5.94
C PRO A 410 37.18 -24.56 5.92
N THR A 411 37.18 -23.74 4.87
CA THR A 411 36.17 -22.70 4.61
C THR A 411 35.06 -23.22 3.68
N PRO A 412 33.84 -22.66 3.72
CA PRO A 412 32.79 -23.00 2.77
C PRO A 412 33.24 -22.76 1.33
N THR A 413 32.88 -23.69 0.43
CA THR A 413 33.23 -23.62 -1.00
C THR A 413 32.05 -23.31 -1.91
N ASP A 414 30.81 -23.49 -1.42
CA ASP A 414 29.57 -23.22 -2.14
C ASP A 414 29.01 -21.85 -1.73
N LEU A 415 29.77 -20.79 -2.05
CA LEU A 415 29.41 -19.40 -1.79
C LEU A 415 29.19 -18.66 -3.12
N PRO A 416 28.28 -17.67 -3.17
CA PRO A 416 28.18 -16.79 -4.33
C PRO A 416 29.55 -16.16 -4.64
N THR A 417 29.91 -16.15 -5.92
CA THR A 417 31.12 -15.48 -6.38
C THR A 417 31.02 -13.97 -6.16
N TYR A 418 32.16 -13.28 -6.23
CA TYR A 418 32.20 -11.83 -6.11
C TYR A 418 31.33 -11.12 -7.17
N PRO A 419 31.37 -11.50 -8.47
CA PRO A 419 30.47 -10.93 -9.47
C PRO A 419 28.99 -11.23 -9.21
N GLU A 420 28.65 -12.44 -8.78
CA GLU A 420 27.26 -12.79 -8.42
C GLU A 420 26.75 -11.95 -7.26
N THR A 421 27.58 -11.75 -6.22
CA THR A 421 27.24 -10.89 -5.09
C THR A 421 27.09 -9.43 -5.52
N GLN A 422 28.01 -8.90 -6.33
CA GLN A 422 27.93 -7.53 -6.84
C GLN A 422 26.66 -7.30 -7.68
N SER A 423 26.24 -8.31 -8.45
CA SER A 423 25.03 -8.21 -9.27
C SER A 423 23.73 -8.12 -8.46
N LEU A 424 23.75 -8.43 -7.16
CA LEU A 424 22.59 -8.22 -6.26
C LEU A 424 22.27 -6.74 -6.03
N ALA A 425 23.20 -5.81 -6.30
CA ALA A 425 22.95 -4.38 -6.13
C ALA A 425 22.00 -3.79 -7.20
N ALA A 426 21.77 -4.52 -8.29
CA ALA A 426 20.80 -4.16 -9.31
C ALA A 426 19.40 -4.63 -8.89
N PRO A 427 18.37 -3.76 -9.00
CA PRO A 427 16.99 -4.12 -8.67
C PRO A 427 16.40 -5.16 -9.62
#